data_AF-A0A2E8G9X8-F1
#
_entry.id   AF-A0A2E8G9X8-F1
#
_cell.length_a   1.000
_cell.length_b   1.000
_cell.length_c   1.000
_cell.angle_alpha   90.00
_cell.angle_beta   90.00
_cell.angle_gamma   90.00
#
_symmetry.space_group_name_H-M   'P 1'
#
loop_
_entity.id
_entity.type
_entity.pdbx_description
1 polymer ?
#
loop_
_entity_poly.entity_id
_entity_poly.type
_entity_poly.pdbx_seq_one_letter_code
_entity_poly.pdbx_strand_id
1 'polypeptide(L)'
;MQGICRLCHSESVLKESHFIPKFIGKWIKRTGITGYIRESNEVHMRAQDIAKEYWLCGDCEALFSEWEREFTNKVFYPFADKGESVASYGEWMSRLCASLSWRTLTYIRSKNEAEQKSEDYNKALDDAERHLEKFLLGEESNLYQYEQHVFPLERIESTTESGLPPNINRYFLRTMSMDIVGNSTDLYVYTKLPCFIVLGVIKAKDLRKMRSSRIAIKHGKISPREYWWPDGFINYIVEKAQAISDAYDKIPEKHKASFEEYIRKNPDKAASSKLFEAFTHDHDQFGKKVFR
;
A
#
# COMPACT_ATOMS: atom_id res chain seq x y z
N MET A 1 15.38 5.02 21.09
CA MET A 1 16.64 5.59 20.57
C MET A 1 16.54 7.11 20.69
N GLN A 2 17.55 7.81 21.21
CA GLN A 2 17.55 9.27 21.21
C GLN A 2 17.86 9.76 19.77
N GLY A 3 17.14 10.77 19.29
CA GLY A 3 17.37 11.33 17.96
C GLY A 3 16.41 12.47 17.61
N ILE A 4 16.47 12.93 16.37
CA ILE A 4 15.61 13.98 15.84
C ILE A 4 14.39 13.34 15.16
N CYS A 5 13.19 13.74 15.56
CA CYS A 5 11.95 13.28 14.92
C CYS A 5 11.93 13.72 13.45
N ARG A 6 11.70 12.78 12.53
CA ARG A 6 11.69 13.10 11.10
C ARG A 6 10.54 14.01 10.67
N LEU A 7 9.44 14.04 11.41
CA LEU A 7 8.26 14.85 11.07
C LEU A 7 8.30 16.23 11.73
N CYS A 8 8.47 16.31 13.06
CA CYS A 8 8.42 17.59 13.78
C CYS A 8 9.80 18.20 14.06
N HIS A 9 10.88 17.54 13.63
CA HIS A 9 12.28 17.96 13.82
C HIS A 9 12.71 18.24 15.28
N SER A 10 11.91 17.83 16.25
CA SER A 10 12.23 17.96 17.67
C SER A 10 13.12 16.81 18.14
N GLU A 11 14.08 17.11 19.01
CA GLU A 11 14.89 16.10 19.66
C GLU A 11 14.06 15.34 20.71
N SER A 12 14.01 14.01 20.61
CA SER A 12 13.16 13.16 21.47
C SER A 12 13.64 11.71 21.48
N VAL A 13 13.05 10.91 22.37
CA VAL A 13 13.11 9.46 22.27
C VAL A 13 12.21 8.99 21.12
N LEU A 14 12.85 8.51 20.05
CA LEU A 14 12.18 7.98 18.86
C LEU A 14 11.60 6.59 19.12
N LYS A 15 10.45 6.33 18.48
CA LYS A 15 9.72 5.05 18.50
C LYS A 15 9.96 4.28 17.20
N GLU A 16 9.71 2.97 17.23
CA GLU A 16 9.67 2.16 16.01
C GLU A 16 8.45 2.55 15.17
N SER A 17 8.68 3.27 14.09
CA SER A 17 7.68 3.77 13.16
C SER A 17 7.54 2.81 11.98
N HIS A 18 6.36 2.21 11.80
CA HIS A 18 6.08 1.39 10.61
C HIS A 18 5.69 2.30 9.43
N PHE A 19 6.21 2.02 8.22
CA PHE A 19 5.88 2.80 7.02
C PHE A 19 4.51 2.48 6.45
N ILE A 20 4.21 1.18 6.39
CA ILE A 20 2.85 0.67 6.24
C ILE A 20 2.30 0.44 7.66
N PRO A 21 1.04 0.80 7.96
CA PRO A 21 0.48 0.65 9.30
C PRO A 21 0.61 -0.77 9.85
N LYS A 22 1.02 -0.88 11.13
CA LYS A 22 1.27 -2.18 11.80
C LYS A 22 0.09 -3.15 11.73
N PHE A 23 -1.14 -2.64 11.75
CA PHE A 23 -2.34 -3.47 11.69
C PHE A 23 -2.46 -4.23 10.35
N ILE A 24 -1.92 -3.69 9.26
CA ILE A 24 -1.92 -4.35 7.94
C ILE A 24 -1.05 -5.61 8.00
N GLY A 25 0.19 -5.49 8.51
CA GLY A 25 1.07 -6.63 8.71
C GLY A 25 0.47 -7.69 9.63
N LYS A 26 -0.21 -7.27 10.70
CA LYS A 26 -0.98 -8.19 11.56
C LYS A 26 -2.11 -8.89 10.81
N TRP A 27 -2.87 -8.16 10.00
CA TRP A 27 -3.98 -8.71 9.24
C TRP A 27 -3.51 -9.72 8.20
N ILE A 28 -2.44 -9.42 7.45
CA ILE A 28 -1.87 -10.35 6.46
C ILE A 28 -1.44 -11.66 7.13
N LYS A 29 -0.76 -11.58 8.28
CA LYS A 29 -0.35 -12.77 9.06
C LYS A 29 -1.56 -13.56 9.56
N ARG A 30 -2.54 -12.88 10.16
CA ARG A 30 -3.75 -13.53 10.69
C ARG A 30 -4.55 -14.25 9.61
N THR A 31 -4.64 -13.66 8.42
CA THR A 31 -5.50 -14.13 7.32
C THR A 31 -4.74 -14.90 6.25
N GLY A 32 -3.45 -15.17 6.46
CA GLY A 32 -2.63 -16.03 5.63
C GLY A 32 -2.64 -17.48 6.10
N ILE A 33 -2.23 -18.40 5.23
CA ILE A 33 -2.20 -19.84 5.52
C ILE A 33 -1.20 -20.15 6.64
N THR A 34 0.06 -19.74 6.47
CA THR A 34 1.14 -20.04 7.41
C THR A 34 1.39 -18.94 8.45
N GLY A 35 0.84 -17.75 8.22
CA GLY A 35 1.02 -16.58 9.08
C GLY A 35 2.39 -15.91 8.99
N TYR A 36 3.17 -16.21 7.96
CA TYR A 36 4.46 -15.56 7.68
C TYR A 36 4.35 -14.58 6.51
N ILE A 37 5.20 -13.56 6.54
CA ILE A 37 5.41 -12.63 5.43
C ILE A 37 6.77 -12.97 4.81
N ARG A 38 6.89 -12.84 3.48
CA ARG A 38 8.16 -12.85 2.77
C ARG A 38 8.27 -11.54 2.01
N GLU A 39 9.42 -10.89 2.10
CA GLU A 39 9.70 -9.71 1.27
C GLU A 39 10.21 -10.17 -0.10
N SER A 40 9.87 -9.42 -1.15
CA SER A 40 10.22 -9.77 -2.54
C SER A 40 11.72 -9.87 -2.77
N ASN A 41 12.51 -9.11 -2.01
CA ASN A 41 13.96 -9.01 -2.19
C ASN A 41 14.72 -10.08 -1.38
N GLU A 42 14.04 -10.71 -0.41
CA GLU A 42 14.59 -11.74 0.46
C GLU A 42 13.65 -12.94 0.57
N VAL A 43 13.23 -13.49 -0.57
CA VAL A 43 12.27 -14.62 -0.65
C VAL A 43 12.73 -15.87 0.10
N HIS A 44 14.02 -16.00 0.40
CA HIS A 44 14.59 -17.11 1.15
C HIS A 44 14.39 -16.95 2.68
N MET A 45 14.18 -15.74 3.18
CA MET A 45 13.93 -15.46 4.60
C MET A 45 12.46 -15.10 4.85
N ARG A 46 12.00 -15.38 6.08
CA ARG A 46 10.68 -14.92 6.54
C ARG A 46 10.87 -13.58 7.21
N ALA A 47 10.14 -12.56 6.76
CA ALA A 47 10.07 -11.29 7.46
C ALA A 47 9.16 -11.46 8.69
N GLN A 48 9.70 -11.15 9.88
CA GLN A 48 8.94 -11.27 11.14
C GLN A 48 7.94 -10.11 11.32
N ASP A 49 8.31 -8.94 10.81
CA ASP A 49 7.53 -7.72 10.86
C ASP A 49 7.62 -6.99 9.51
N ILE A 50 6.80 -5.97 9.33
CA ILE A 50 6.89 -5.08 8.15
C ILE A 50 7.95 -3.98 8.40
N ALA A 51 8.45 -3.39 7.32
CA ALA A 51 9.49 -2.35 7.36
C ALA A 51 9.17 -1.22 8.36
N LYS A 52 10.16 -0.93 9.22
CA LYS A 52 10.09 0.06 10.29
C LYS A 52 11.47 0.61 10.63
N GLU A 53 11.52 1.84 11.11
CA GLU A 53 12.74 2.52 11.56
C GLU A 53 12.44 3.39 12.80
N TYR A 54 13.46 3.82 13.53
CA TYR A 54 13.29 4.79 14.62
C TYR A 54 13.17 6.22 14.05
N TRP A 55 11.97 6.68 13.70
CA TRP A 55 11.78 7.96 12.98
C TRP A 55 10.95 9.00 13.72
N LEU A 56 9.87 8.61 14.38
CA LEU A 56 8.92 9.56 14.95
C LEU A 56 9.04 9.59 16.48
N CYS A 57 8.81 10.78 17.06
CA CYS A 57 8.59 10.92 18.49
C CYS A 57 7.21 10.34 18.88
N GLY A 58 6.97 10.21 20.20
CA GLY A 58 5.70 9.67 20.71
C GLY A 58 4.48 10.46 20.26
N ASP A 59 4.58 11.78 20.14
CA ASP A 59 3.46 12.65 19.79
C ASP A 59 3.07 12.50 18.32
N CYS A 60 4.06 12.48 17.42
CA CYS A 60 3.82 12.24 15.99
C CYS A 60 3.27 10.83 15.72
N GLU A 61 3.75 9.81 16.45
CA GLU A 61 3.16 8.47 16.40
C GLU A 61 1.69 8.45 16.86
N ALA A 62 1.36 9.24 17.88
CA ALA A 62 -0.01 9.30 18.39
C ALA A 62 -0.97 9.90 17.36
N LEU A 63 -0.56 10.96 16.64
CA LEU A 63 -1.33 11.54 15.54
C LEU A 63 -1.65 10.48 14.47
N PHE A 64 -0.63 9.76 14.01
CA PHE A 64 -0.82 8.76 12.95
C PHE A 64 -1.66 7.59 13.44
N SER A 65 -1.42 7.13 14.67
CA SER A 65 -2.17 6.04 15.29
C SER A 65 -3.66 6.33 15.41
N GLU A 66 -4.05 7.58 15.67
CA GLU A 66 -5.46 7.98 15.71
C GLU A 66 -6.13 7.80 14.35
N TRP A 67 -5.54 8.33 13.28
CA TRP A 67 -6.11 8.24 11.93
C TRP A 67 -6.10 6.81 11.39
N GLU A 68 -5.05 6.05 11.71
CA GLU A 68 -4.95 4.62 11.37
C GLU A 68 -6.05 3.82 12.07
N ARG A 69 -6.37 4.11 13.33
CA ARG A 69 -7.46 3.45 14.06
C ARG A 69 -8.82 3.73 13.41
N GLU A 70 -9.08 4.98 13.02
CA GLU A 70 -10.30 5.36 12.31
C GLU A 70 -10.44 4.59 11.00
N PHE A 71 -9.39 4.59 10.17
CA PHE A 71 -9.37 3.84 8.91
C PHE A 71 -9.56 2.34 9.11
N THR A 72 -8.85 1.76 10.08
CA THR A 72 -8.90 0.33 10.37
C THR A 72 -10.32 -0.12 10.67
N ASN A 73 -11.01 0.60 11.55
CA ASN A 73 -12.33 0.23 12.04
C ASN A 73 -13.46 0.59 11.07
N LYS A 74 -13.34 1.72 10.38
CA LYS A 74 -14.44 2.28 9.55
C LYS A 74 -14.33 1.95 8.07
N VAL A 75 -13.15 1.54 7.59
CA VAL A 75 -12.91 1.28 6.16
C VAL A 75 -12.25 -0.08 5.96
N PHE A 76 -11.06 -0.29 6.52
CA PHE A 76 -10.25 -1.46 6.16
C PHE A 76 -10.93 -2.79 6.53
N TYR A 77 -11.29 -3.01 7.81
CA TYR A 77 -11.96 -4.27 8.19
C TYR A 77 -13.34 -4.45 7.55
N PRO A 78 -14.20 -3.40 7.47
CA PRO A 78 -15.44 -3.50 6.69
C PRO A 78 -15.23 -3.99 5.25
N PHE A 79 -14.24 -3.45 4.54
CA PHE A 79 -13.99 -3.82 3.14
C PHE A 79 -13.31 -5.20 3.05
N ALA A 80 -12.22 -5.38 3.78
CA ALA A 80 -11.36 -6.55 3.63
C ALA A 80 -11.96 -7.82 4.28
N ASP A 81 -12.71 -7.70 5.37
CA ASP A 81 -13.26 -8.83 6.12
C ASP A 81 -14.77 -9.05 5.92
N LYS A 82 -15.55 -7.99 5.65
CA LYS A 82 -17.02 -8.11 5.54
C LYS A 82 -17.57 -7.94 4.12
N GLY A 83 -16.71 -7.60 3.14
CA GLY A 83 -17.13 -7.36 1.76
C GLY A 83 -17.98 -6.09 1.58
N GLU A 84 -17.87 -5.13 2.51
CA GLU A 84 -18.48 -3.82 2.32
C GLU A 84 -17.70 -3.04 1.26
N SER A 85 -18.39 -2.24 0.44
CA SER A 85 -17.77 -1.42 -0.60
C SER A 85 -18.00 0.08 -0.41
N VAL A 86 -18.64 0.44 0.71
CA VAL A 86 -19.07 1.81 1.02
C VAL A 86 -18.62 2.22 2.41
N ALA A 87 -17.97 3.38 2.53
CA ALA A 87 -17.66 3.97 3.82
C ALA A 87 -17.67 5.50 3.77
N SER A 88 -18.27 6.11 4.79
CA SER A 88 -18.13 7.55 5.05
C SER A 88 -16.88 7.82 5.87
N TYR A 89 -16.24 8.96 5.59
CA TYR A 89 -15.02 9.37 6.29
C TYR A 89 -15.05 10.85 6.63
N GLY A 90 -14.23 11.23 7.62
CA GLY A 90 -14.01 12.62 8.04
C GLY A 90 -12.59 13.09 7.73
N GLU A 91 -12.14 14.13 8.44
CA GLU A 91 -10.83 14.76 8.17
C GLU A 91 -9.64 13.80 8.29
N TRP A 92 -9.76 12.81 9.20
CA TRP A 92 -8.77 11.77 9.44
C TRP A 92 -8.35 11.03 8.16
N MET A 93 -9.20 10.93 7.14
CA MET A 93 -8.88 10.17 5.92
C MET A 93 -7.84 10.89 5.07
N SER A 94 -7.97 12.22 4.94
CA SER A 94 -6.98 13.01 4.20
C SER A 94 -5.63 13.02 4.91
N ARG A 95 -5.63 13.09 6.25
CA ARG A 95 -4.44 13.01 7.10
C ARG A 95 -3.78 11.63 7.03
N LEU A 96 -4.55 10.56 7.06
CA LEU A 96 -4.04 9.20 6.85
C LEU A 96 -3.36 9.05 5.50
N CYS A 97 -4.03 9.46 4.41
CA CYS A 97 -3.46 9.28 3.07
C CYS A 97 -2.18 10.11 2.91
N ALA A 98 -2.18 11.35 3.42
CA ALA A 98 -0.99 12.18 3.46
C ALA A 98 0.13 11.54 4.30
N SER A 99 -0.18 10.88 5.43
CA SER A 99 0.83 10.23 6.28
C SER A 99 1.42 8.98 5.64
N LEU A 100 0.63 8.22 4.89
CA LEU A 100 1.11 7.09 4.08
C LEU A 100 2.03 7.58 2.96
N SER A 101 1.63 8.64 2.26
CA SER A 101 2.40 9.24 1.17
C SER A 101 3.70 9.86 1.69
N TRP A 102 3.67 10.60 2.79
CA TRP A 102 4.89 11.15 3.41
C TRP A 102 5.85 10.04 3.86
N ARG A 103 5.37 9.04 4.61
CA ARG A 103 6.20 7.89 5.05
C ARG A 103 6.81 7.14 3.86
N THR A 104 6.02 6.89 2.83
CA THR A 104 6.48 6.19 1.61
C THR A 104 7.55 7.01 0.89
N LEU A 105 7.30 8.29 0.66
CA LEU A 105 8.22 9.21 0.00
C LEU A 105 9.56 9.26 0.74
N THR A 106 9.54 9.60 2.03
CA THR A 106 10.76 9.71 2.85
C THR A 106 11.49 8.36 2.93
N TYR A 107 10.78 7.24 2.99
CA TYR A 107 11.39 5.91 3.09
C TYR A 107 12.09 5.49 1.81
N ILE A 108 11.40 5.56 0.68
CA ILE A 108 11.99 5.21 -0.61
C ILE A 108 13.20 6.10 -0.92
N ARG A 109 13.10 7.41 -0.64
CA ARG A 109 14.23 8.34 -0.77
C ARG A 109 15.40 8.01 0.16
N SER A 110 15.15 7.43 1.33
CA SER A 110 16.21 7.05 2.26
C SER A 110 16.95 5.76 1.89
N LYS A 111 16.31 4.89 1.09
CA LYS A 111 16.88 3.59 0.67
C LYS A 111 17.53 3.65 -0.69
N ASN A 112 17.10 4.57 -1.55
CA ASN A 112 17.75 4.83 -2.82
C ASN A 112 18.73 5.97 -2.60
N GLU A 113 20.04 5.71 -2.74
CA GLU A 113 20.99 6.81 -2.94
C GLU A 113 20.46 7.69 -4.07
N ALA A 114 20.65 9.01 -3.96
CA ALA A 114 20.17 9.95 -4.97
C ALA A 114 20.66 9.50 -6.35
N GLU A 115 19.83 8.75 -7.07
CA GLU A 115 20.06 8.43 -8.46
C GLU A 115 20.34 9.75 -9.17
N GLN A 116 21.11 9.71 -10.26
CA GLN A 116 21.38 10.86 -11.13
C GLN A 116 20.10 11.37 -11.84
N LYS A 117 19.05 11.67 -11.08
CA LYS A 117 17.81 12.29 -11.52
C LYS A 117 18.03 13.80 -11.57
N SER A 118 17.24 14.47 -12.40
CA SER A 118 17.35 15.92 -12.58
C SER A 118 17.10 16.67 -11.28
N GLU A 119 17.67 17.86 -11.19
CA GLU A 119 17.42 18.78 -10.09
C GLU A 119 15.92 19.09 -9.92
N ASP A 120 15.20 19.27 -11.04
CA ASP A 120 13.75 19.47 -11.03
C ASP A 120 12.97 18.31 -10.41
N TYR A 121 13.41 17.07 -10.64
CA TYR A 121 12.80 15.89 -10.05
C TYR A 121 12.97 15.90 -8.53
N ASN A 122 14.21 16.09 -8.06
CA ASN A 122 14.52 16.12 -6.63
C ASN A 122 13.81 17.28 -5.93
N LYS A 123 13.77 18.46 -6.55
CA LYS A 123 13.03 19.62 -6.04
C LYS A 123 11.54 19.33 -5.88
N ALA A 124 10.92 18.65 -6.86
CA ALA A 124 9.51 18.28 -6.75
C ALA A 124 9.25 17.32 -5.57
N LEU A 125 10.16 16.37 -5.32
CA LEU A 125 10.08 15.49 -4.16
C LEU A 125 10.21 16.27 -2.84
N ASP A 126 11.20 17.17 -2.74
CA ASP A 126 11.42 18.00 -1.55
C ASP A 126 10.23 18.89 -1.24
N ASP A 127 9.66 19.54 -2.26
CA ASP A 127 8.51 20.41 -2.11
C ASP A 127 7.27 19.62 -1.66
N ALA A 128 7.06 18.41 -2.20
CA ALA A 128 5.98 17.51 -1.77
C ALA A 128 6.16 17.02 -0.34
N GLU A 129 7.36 16.55 0.03
CA GLU A 129 7.66 16.06 1.37
C GLU A 129 7.43 17.15 2.43
N ARG A 130 7.95 18.35 2.20
CA ARG A 130 7.77 19.51 3.08
C ARG A 130 6.31 19.94 3.18
N HIS A 131 5.56 19.92 2.08
CA HIS A 131 4.13 20.29 2.13
C HIS A 131 3.31 19.27 2.91
N LEU A 132 3.55 17.98 2.69
CA LEU A 132 2.87 16.91 3.42
C LEU A 132 3.20 16.97 4.91
N GLU A 133 4.45 17.24 5.29
CA GLU A 133 4.85 17.44 6.68
C GLU A 133 4.05 18.56 7.35
N LYS A 134 4.05 19.76 6.76
CA LYS A 134 3.29 20.91 7.28
C LYS A 134 1.80 20.61 7.38
N PHE A 135 1.25 19.93 6.39
CA PHE A 135 -0.14 19.48 6.45
C PHE A 135 -0.32 18.53 7.63
N LEU A 136 0.50 17.50 7.80
CA LEU A 136 0.37 16.52 8.88
C LEU A 136 0.51 17.13 10.28
N LEU A 137 1.33 18.18 10.42
CA LEU A 137 1.48 18.95 11.67
C LEU A 137 0.37 19.98 11.91
N GLY A 138 -0.54 20.16 10.95
CA GLY A 138 -1.63 21.14 11.04
C GLY A 138 -1.24 22.58 10.73
N GLU A 139 0.00 22.80 10.28
CA GLU A 139 0.50 24.11 9.84
C GLU A 139 -0.11 24.51 8.48
N GLU A 140 -0.45 23.52 7.65
CA GLU A 140 -1.19 23.71 6.41
C GLU A 140 -2.58 23.06 6.49
N SER A 141 -3.59 23.82 6.05
CA SER A 141 -4.98 23.38 6.05
C SER A 141 -5.40 22.69 4.74
N ASN A 142 -4.56 22.77 3.70
CA ASN A 142 -4.85 22.25 2.38
C ASN A 142 -3.68 21.47 1.78
N LEU A 143 -3.97 20.56 0.85
CA LEU A 143 -2.99 19.79 0.09
C LEU A 143 -2.65 20.42 -1.26
N TYR A 144 -3.47 21.36 -1.76
CA TYR A 144 -3.31 22.00 -3.06
C TYR A 144 -3.08 20.98 -4.19
N GLN A 145 -1.90 20.99 -4.81
CA GLN A 145 -1.53 20.07 -5.88
C GLN A 145 -1.16 18.66 -5.40
N TYR A 146 -0.85 18.49 -4.11
CA TYR A 146 -0.45 17.22 -3.49
C TYR A 146 -1.66 16.36 -3.10
N GLU A 147 -2.66 16.33 -3.99
CA GLU A 147 -3.92 15.62 -3.78
C GLU A 147 -3.66 14.14 -3.42
N GLN A 148 -4.51 13.60 -2.56
CA GLN A 148 -4.45 12.21 -2.15
C GLN A 148 -5.61 11.45 -2.82
N HIS A 149 -5.29 10.33 -3.46
CA HIS A 149 -6.24 9.50 -4.17
C HIS A 149 -6.29 8.11 -3.57
N VAL A 150 -7.49 7.56 -3.43
CA VAL A 150 -7.72 6.19 -2.93
C VAL A 150 -8.49 5.40 -3.96
N PHE A 151 -7.98 4.21 -4.27
CA PHE A 151 -8.61 3.22 -5.13
C PHE A 151 -8.88 1.97 -4.30
N PRO A 152 -10.14 1.74 -3.89
CA PRO A 152 -10.55 0.45 -3.37
C PRO A 152 -10.35 -0.63 -4.44
N LEU A 153 -9.93 -1.81 -4.01
CA LEU A 153 -9.67 -2.96 -4.87
C LEU A 153 -10.48 -4.15 -4.35
N GLU A 154 -11.31 -4.69 -5.22
CA GLU A 154 -12.13 -5.87 -4.97
C GLU A 154 -11.72 -6.99 -5.92
N ARG A 155 -12.41 -8.14 -5.82
CA ARG A 155 -12.29 -9.22 -6.79
C ARG A 155 -12.56 -8.67 -8.20
N ILE A 156 -11.71 -9.03 -9.15
CA ILE A 156 -11.99 -8.81 -10.57
C ILE A 156 -12.96 -9.90 -11.02
N GLU A 157 -14.24 -9.55 -11.14
CA GLU A 157 -15.26 -10.48 -11.65
C GLU A 157 -15.14 -10.69 -13.17
N SER A 158 -14.81 -9.62 -13.89
CA SER A 158 -14.56 -9.63 -15.33
C SER A 158 -13.61 -8.49 -15.69
N THR A 159 -12.97 -8.59 -16.86
CA THR A 159 -12.06 -7.56 -17.36
C THR A 159 -12.02 -7.58 -18.88
N THR A 160 -11.89 -6.40 -19.49
CA THR A 160 -11.56 -6.24 -20.92
C THR A 160 -10.05 -6.18 -21.15
N GLU A 161 -9.25 -6.04 -20.08
CA GLU A 161 -7.80 -5.96 -20.16
C GLU A 161 -7.19 -7.32 -20.48
N SER A 162 -6.55 -7.40 -21.66
CA SER A 162 -5.74 -8.56 -22.03
C SER A 162 -4.38 -8.51 -21.34
N GLY A 163 -3.86 -9.66 -20.93
CA GLY A 163 -2.48 -9.76 -20.40
C GLY A 163 -2.34 -9.51 -18.89
N LEU A 164 -3.43 -9.51 -18.13
CA LEU A 164 -3.33 -9.53 -16.67
C LEU A 164 -2.60 -10.79 -16.19
N PRO A 165 -1.65 -10.68 -15.24
CA PRO A 165 -1.02 -11.83 -14.63
C PRO A 165 -2.03 -12.74 -13.92
N PRO A 166 -1.88 -14.08 -13.96
CA PRO A 166 -2.80 -15.01 -13.29
C PRO A 166 -2.85 -14.91 -11.76
N ASN A 167 -2.08 -14.01 -11.14
CA ASN A 167 -2.07 -13.75 -9.70
C ASN A 167 -2.64 -12.36 -9.34
N ILE A 168 -3.36 -11.70 -10.25
CA ILE A 168 -3.79 -10.30 -10.08
C ILE A 168 -4.76 -10.10 -8.91
N ASN A 169 -5.68 -11.02 -8.62
CA ASN A 169 -6.56 -10.89 -7.45
C ASN A 169 -5.77 -11.07 -6.16
N ARG A 170 -4.82 -12.02 -6.11
CA ARG A 170 -3.87 -12.09 -4.99
C ARG A 170 -3.07 -10.80 -4.84
N TYR A 171 -2.61 -10.20 -5.94
CA TYR A 171 -1.94 -8.91 -5.90
C TYR A 171 -2.86 -7.83 -5.30
N PHE A 172 -4.08 -7.67 -5.81
CA PHE A 172 -5.01 -6.64 -5.32
C PHE A 172 -5.39 -6.82 -3.86
N LEU A 173 -5.71 -8.05 -3.46
CA LEU A 173 -6.35 -8.33 -2.18
C LEU A 173 -5.36 -8.63 -1.05
N ARG A 174 -4.08 -8.92 -1.34
CA ARG A 174 -3.16 -9.46 -0.32
C ARG A 174 -1.81 -8.74 -0.22
N THR A 175 -1.38 -8.02 -1.24
CA THR A 175 0.00 -7.50 -1.28
C THR A 175 0.11 -6.10 -0.70
N MET A 176 1.33 -5.78 -0.29
CA MET A 176 1.76 -4.47 0.17
C MET A 176 2.90 -4.00 -0.72
N SER A 177 2.96 -2.70 -1.00
CA SER A 177 4.06 -2.12 -1.75
C SER A 177 4.19 -0.63 -1.46
N MET A 178 5.39 -0.11 -1.65
CA MET A 178 5.75 1.29 -1.50
C MET A 178 6.70 1.63 -2.65
N ASP A 179 6.41 2.72 -3.37
CA ASP A 179 7.22 3.14 -4.50
C ASP A 179 7.02 4.64 -4.81
N ILE A 180 7.92 5.20 -5.60
CA ILE A 180 7.72 6.49 -6.26
C ILE A 180 7.59 6.19 -7.75
N VAL A 181 6.39 6.40 -8.29
CA VAL A 181 6.04 6.01 -9.66
C VAL A 181 5.78 7.24 -10.50
N GLY A 182 6.20 7.19 -11.76
CA GLY A 182 5.99 8.31 -12.65
C GLY A 182 6.31 7.96 -14.09
N ASN A 183 5.97 8.90 -14.95
CA ASN A 183 6.38 8.91 -16.35
C ASN A 183 7.15 10.21 -16.62
N SER A 184 7.32 10.60 -17.88
CA SER A 184 8.05 11.83 -18.23
C SER A 184 7.37 13.11 -17.76
N THR A 185 6.08 13.08 -17.38
CA THR A 185 5.31 14.27 -17.04
C THR A 185 4.74 14.25 -15.63
N ASP A 186 4.36 13.08 -15.15
CA ASP A 186 3.65 12.90 -13.89
C ASP A 186 4.49 12.05 -12.91
N LEU A 187 4.31 12.33 -11.63
CA LEU A 187 5.04 11.72 -10.53
C LEU A 187 4.10 11.59 -9.32
N TYR A 188 4.09 10.39 -8.75
CA TYR A 188 3.20 10.01 -7.67
C TYR A 188 3.97 9.18 -6.62
N VAL A 189 3.56 9.33 -5.37
CA VAL A 189 3.87 8.39 -4.32
C VAL A 189 2.84 7.25 -4.38
N TYR A 190 3.31 6.01 -4.42
CA TYR A 190 2.47 4.83 -4.49
C TYR A 190 2.58 4.02 -3.20
N THR A 191 1.47 3.91 -2.47
CA THR A 191 1.36 3.02 -1.32
C THR A 191 0.25 2.02 -1.58
N LYS A 192 0.61 0.74 -1.69
CA LYS A 192 -0.35 -0.36 -1.80
C LYS A 192 -0.55 -1.03 -0.46
N LEU A 193 -1.81 -1.15 -0.10
CA LEU A 193 -2.32 -1.99 0.97
C LEU A 193 -3.12 -3.14 0.36
N PRO A 194 -3.40 -4.21 1.12
CA PRO A 194 -4.45 -5.13 0.76
C PRO A 194 -5.76 -4.38 0.51
N CYS A 195 -6.45 -4.66 -0.59
CA CYS A 195 -7.73 -4.06 -0.97
C CYS A 195 -7.70 -2.54 -1.25
N PHE A 196 -6.55 -1.86 -1.19
CA PHE A 196 -6.47 -0.42 -1.44
C PHE A 196 -5.17 -0.01 -2.12
N ILE A 197 -5.24 0.95 -3.01
CA ILE A 197 -4.09 1.75 -3.46
C ILE A 197 -4.30 3.18 -3.02
N VAL A 198 -3.27 3.77 -2.42
CA VAL A 198 -3.17 5.21 -2.16
C VAL A 198 -2.14 5.80 -3.12
N LEU A 199 -2.56 6.80 -3.89
CA LEU A 199 -1.68 7.60 -4.73
C LEU A 199 -1.62 9.04 -4.20
N GLY A 200 -0.46 9.45 -3.73
CA GLY A 200 -0.16 10.85 -3.41
C GLY A 200 0.42 11.55 -4.63
N VAL A 201 -0.17 12.65 -5.07
CA VAL A 201 0.36 13.43 -6.20
C VAL A 201 1.61 14.19 -5.77
N ILE A 202 2.69 14.09 -6.54
CA ILE A 202 3.85 15.00 -6.44
C ILE A 202 3.77 16.03 -7.57
N LYS A 203 3.53 15.56 -8.78
CA LYS A 203 3.39 16.38 -9.99
C LYS A 203 2.46 15.66 -10.97
N ALA A 204 1.46 16.33 -11.51
CA ALA A 204 0.59 15.72 -12.52
C ALA A 204 0.01 16.78 -13.45
N LYS A 205 -0.09 16.48 -14.75
CA LYS A 205 -0.63 17.41 -15.75
C LYS A 205 -2.16 17.53 -15.73
N ASP A 206 -2.89 16.43 -15.52
CA ASP A 206 -4.36 16.44 -15.62
C ASP A 206 -5.05 15.65 -14.49
N LEU A 207 -5.16 16.28 -13.32
CA LEU A 207 -5.85 15.71 -12.16
C LEU A 207 -7.39 15.66 -12.31
N ARG A 208 -7.96 16.27 -13.35
CA ARG A 208 -9.43 16.32 -13.52
C ARG A 208 -10.01 14.94 -13.81
N LYS A 209 -9.29 14.09 -14.54
CA LYS A 209 -9.71 12.71 -14.82
C LYS A 209 -9.76 11.86 -13.55
N MET A 210 -8.83 12.08 -12.62
CA MET A 210 -8.73 11.32 -11.36
C MET A 210 -9.62 11.87 -10.23
N ARG A 211 -10.57 12.75 -10.53
CA ARG A 211 -11.43 13.37 -9.50
C ARG A 211 -12.24 12.36 -8.70
N SER A 212 -12.61 11.22 -9.29
CA SER A 212 -13.43 10.20 -8.63
C SER A 212 -12.72 9.46 -7.49
N SER A 213 -11.37 9.38 -7.53
CA SER A 213 -10.55 8.77 -6.46
C SER A 213 -10.04 9.78 -5.43
N ARG A 214 -10.18 11.09 -5.69
CA ARG A 214 -9.66 12.14 -4.80
C ARG A 214 -10.35 12.11 -3.44
N ILE A 215 -9.56 12.12 -2.37
CA ILE A 215 -10.04 12.28 -1.00
C ILE A 215 -10.21 13.77 -0.68
N ALA A 216 -11.46 14.17 -0.44
CA ALA A 216 -11.77 15.49 0.10
C ALA A 216 -11.23 15.66 1.54
N ILE A 217 -10.77 16.88 1.87
CA ILE A 217 -10.06 17.16 3.12
C ILE A 217 -10.94 16.99 4.36
N LYS A 218 -12.19 17.44 4.33
CA LYS A 218 -13.04 17.51 5.53
C LYS A 218 -13.88 16.27 5.77
N HIS A 219 -14.52 15.75 4.73
CA HIS A 219 -15.34 14.55 4.79
C HIS A 219 -15.64 14.05 3.39
N GLY A 220 -16.11 12.82 3.29
CA GLY A 220 -16.57 12.26 2.03
C GLY A 220 -17.06 10.84 2.17
N LYS A 221 -17.20 10.18 1.02
CA LYS A 221 -17.71 8.82 0.92
C LYS A 221 -16.95 8.05 -0.15
N ILE A 222 -16.38 6.92 0.25
CA ILE A 222 -15.94 5.86 -0.66
C ILE A 222 -17.16 5.02 -1.02
N SER A 223 -17.32 4.73 -2.31
CA SER A 223 -18.37 3.85 -2.83
C SER A 223 -17.94 3.35 -4.21
N PRO A 224 -18.51 2.23 -4.69
CA PRO A 224 -18.30 1.78 -6.06
C PRO A 224 -18.61 2.91 -7.04
N ARG A 225 -17.70 3.12 -7.99
CA ARG A 225 -17.77 4.10 -9.07
C ARG A 225 -16.68 3.81 -10.09
N GLU A 226 -16.74 4.51 -11.22
CA GLU A 226 -15.67 4.47 -12.20
C GLU A 226 -14.46 5.27 -11.71
N TYR A 227 -13.30 4.63 -11.76
CA TYR A 227 -12.03 5.21 -11.37
C TYR A 227 -11.13 5.35 -12.60
N TRP A 228 -10.49 6.51 -12.72
CA TRP A 228 -9.42 6.72 -13.69
C TRP A 228 -8.07 6.57 -13.04
N TRP A 229 -7.23 5.73 -13.65
CA TRP A 229 -5.83 5.59 -13.29
C TRP A 229 -4.96 6.51 -14.17
N PRO A 230 -3.79 6.95 -13.69
CA PRO A 230 -2.82 7.65 -14.53
C PRO A 230 -2.39 6.82 -15.74
N ASP A 231 -2.00 7.51 -16.82
CA ASP A 231 -1.53 6.86 -18.04
C ASP A 231 -0.32 5.94 -17.76
N GLY A 232 -0.39 4.71 -18.25
CA GLY A 232 0.64 3.69 -18.05
C GLY A 232 0.64 3.00 -16.68
N PHE A 233 -0.21 3.42 -15.74
CA PHE A 233 -0.23 2.85 -14.39
C PHE A 233 -0.62 1.36 -14.38
N ILE A 234 -1.48 0.91 -15.31
CA ILE A 234 -1.80 -0.51 -15.46
C ILE A 234 -0.58 -1.37 -15.78
N ASN A 235 0.36 -0.87 -16.59
CA ASN A 235 1.58 -1.61 -16.94
C ASN A 235 2.46 -1.81 -15.69
N TYR A 236 2.58 -0.78 -14.86
CA TYR A 236 3.27 -0.88 -13.57
C TYR A 236 2.63 -1.94 -12.66
N ILE A 237 1.30 -1.95 -12.58
CA ILE A 237 0.55 -2.93 -11.80
C ILE A 237 0.78 -4.36 -12.31
N VAL A 238 0.74 -4.57 -13.62
CA VAL A 238 1.03 -5.85 -14.27
C VAL A 238 2.46 -6.30 -13.98
N GLU A 239 3.44 -5.41 -14.13
CA GLU A 239 4.85 -5.69 -13.85
C GLU A 239 5.05 -6.12 -12.40
N LYS A 240 4.50 -5.38 -11.43
CA LYS A 240 4.64 -5.72 -10.00
C LYS A 240 3.91 -7.01 -9.64
N ALA A 241 2.74 -7.28 -10.21
CA ALA A 241 2.04 -8.54 -10.00
C ALA A 241 2.86 -9.72 -10.55
N GLN A 242 3.44 -9.59 -11.76
CA GLN A 242 4.30 -10.62 -12.35
C GLN A 242 5.57 -10.83 -11.52
N ALA A 243 6.23 -9.76 -11.07
CA ALA A 243 7.43 -9.85 -10.23
C ALA A 243 7.21 -10.64 -8.94
N ILE A 244 6.00 -10.60 -8.35
CA ILE A 244 5.66 -11.42 -7.18
C ILE A 244 5.54 -12.90 -7.55
N SER A 245 5.01 -13.23 -8.72
CA SER A 245 4.99 -14.60 -9.22
C SER A 245 6.42 -15.11 -9.42
N ASP A 246 7.25 -14.32 -10.08
CA ASP A 246 8.65 -14.68 -10.37
C ASP A 246 9.47 -14.82 -9.08
N ALA A 247 9.16 -14.02 -8.05
CA ALA A 247 9.75 -14.12 -6.72
C ALA A 247 9.35 -15.43 -6.02
N TYR A 248 8.12 -15.91 -6.21
CA TYR A 248 7.67 -17.20 -5.67
C TYR A 248 8.43 -18.38 -6.28
N ASP A 249 8.74 -18.31 -7.58
CA ASP A 249 9.48 -19.37 -8.28
C ASP A 249 10.89 -19.56 -7.71
N LYS A 250 11.50 -18.47 -7.23
CA LYS A 250 12.82 -18.45 -6.58
C LYS A 250 12.81 -19.00 -5.15
N ILE A 251 11.65 -19.34 -4.56
CA ILE A 251 11.59 -19.97 -3.23
C ILE A 251 12.22 -21.37 -3.33
N PRO A 252 13.20 -21.72 -2.48
CA PRO A 252 13.81 -23.05 -2.51
C PRO A 252 12.80 -24.18 -2.29
N GLU A 253 12.96 -25.28 -3.00
CA GLU A 253 11.99 -26.39 -3.03
C GLU A 253 11.68 -26.96 -1.63
N LYS A 254 12.69 -27.04 -0.75
CA LYS A 254 12.52 -27.44 0.65
C LYS A 254 11.46 -26.60 1.40
N HIS A 255 11.37 -25.31 1.07
CA HIS A 255 10.40 -24.40 1.69
C HIS A 255 9.02 -24.52 1.04
N LYS A 256 8.95 -24.79 -0.27
CA LYS A 256 7.70 -25.11 -0.96
C LYS A 256 7.08 -26.40 -0.41
N ALA A 257 7.88 -27.46 -0.29
CA ALA A 257 7.45 -28.73 0.32
C ALA A 257 6.96 -28.57 1.77
N SER A 258 7.65 -27.77 2.59
CA SER A 258 7.21 -27.47 3.96
C SER A 258 5.88 -26.69 3.99
N PHE A 259 5.65 -25.80 3.02
CA PHE A 259 4.38 -25.08 2.89
C PHE A 259 3.23 -26.02 2.51
N GLU A 260 3.47 -26.91 1.54
CA GLU A 260 2.48 -27.93 1.17
C GLU A 260 2.16 -28.88 2.33
N GLU A 261 3.17 -29.34 3.06
CA GLU A 261 2.97 -30.18 4.23
C GLU A 261 2.14 -29.47 5.31
N TYR A 262 2.40 -28.17 5.53
CA TYR A 262 1.60 -27.37 6.45
C TYR A 262 0.13 -27.28 5.99
N ILE A 263 -0.13 -27.06 4.71
CA ILE A 263 -1.49 -27.07 4.14
C ILE A 263 -2.16 -28.42 4.35
N ARG A 264 -1.47 -29.53 4.02
CA ARG A 264 -2.02 -30.89 4.21
C ARG A 264 -2.38 -31.19 5.66
N LYS A 265 -1.57 -30.70 6.62
CA LYS A 265 -1.84 -30.86 8.06
C LYS A 265 -2.89 -29.89 8.62
N ASN A 266 -3.19 -28.80 7.91
CA ASN A 266 -4.11 -27.76 8.37
C ASN A 266 -5.12 -27.36 7.27
N PRO A 267 -5.87 -28.31 6.70
CA PRO A 267 -6.72 -28.06 5.52
C PRO A 267 -7.81 -27.01 5.81
N ASP A 268 -8.45 -27.07 6.97
CA ASP A 268 -9.51 -26.12 7.34
C ASP A 268 -8.99 -24.68 7.46
N LYS A 269 -7.80 -24.52 8.04
CA LYS A 269 -7.14 -23.21 8.15
C LYS A 269 -6.74 -22.68 6.77
N ALA A 270 -6.26 -23.54 5.89
CA ALA A 270 -5.91 -23.14 4.53
C ALA A 270 -7.17 -22.70 3.76
N ALA A 271 -8.22 -23.51 3.78
CA ALA A 271 -9.48 -23.27 3.08
C ALA A 271 -10.21 -22.00 3.56
N SER A 272 -10.15 -21.70 4.86
CA SER A 272 -10.77 -20.50 5.45
C SER A 272 -9.89 -19.24 5.38
N SER A 273 -8.67 -19.33 4.85
CA SER A 273 -7.76 -18.19 4.76
C SER A 273 -8.14 -17.25 3.61
N LYS A 274 -7.97 -15.95 3.81
CA LYS A 274 -8.18 -14.94 2.74
C LYS A 274 -7.13 -15.04 1.63
N LEU A 275 -5.97 -15.64 1.92
CA LEU A 275 -5.00 -15.96 0.87
C LEU A 275 -5.55 -17.01 -0.09
N PHE A 276 -6.21 -18.04 0.43
CA PHE A 276 -6.85 -19.07 -0.39
C PHE A 276 -8.07 -18.50 -1.13
N GLU A 277 -8.89 -17.67 -0.47
CA GLU A 277 -9.98 -16.92 -1.10
C GLU A 277 -9.48 -16.14 -2.35
N ALA A 278 -8.43 -15.32 -2.19
CA ALA A 278 -7.86 -14.58 -3.33
C ALA A 278 -7.28 -15.50 -4.41
N PHE A 279 -6.70 -16.64 -4.03
CA PHE A 279 -6.24 -17.67 -4.98
C PHE A 279 -7.40 -18.28 -5.76
N THR A 280 -8.55 -18.55 -5.12
CA THR A 280 -9.74 -19.07 -5.81
C THR A 280 -10.28 -18.07 -6.82
N HIS A 281 -10.24 -16.76 -6.54
CA HIS A 281 -10.63 -15.75 -7.51
C HIS A 281 -9.73 -15.74 -8.75
N ASP A 282 -8.42 -15.85 -8.55
CA ASP A 282 -7.48 -16.03 -9.66
C ASP A 282 -7.82 -17.31 -10.46
N HIS A 283 -8.09 -18.42 -9.77
CA HIS A 283 -8.40 -19.70 -10.42
C HIS A 283 -9.69 -19.62 -11.24
N ASP A 284 -10.74 -18.98 -10.71
CA ASP A 284 -12.00 -18.79 -11.42
C ASP A 284 -11.80 -18.00 -12.73
N GLN A 285 -10.89 -17.03 -12.72
CA GLN A 285 -10.65 -16.15 -13.86
C GLN A 285 -9.66 -16.73 -14.88
N PHE A 286 -8.62 -17.45 -14.42
CA PHE A 286 -7.50 -17.89 -15.27
C PHE A 286 -7.34 -19.41 -15.36
N GLY A 287 -8.16 -20.19 -14.64
CA GLY A 287 -8.12 -21.64 -14.58
C GLY A 287 -6.77 -22.16 -14.09
N LYS A 288 -6.26 -23.22 -14.73
CA LYS A 288 -5.00 -23.87 -14.32
C LYS A 288 -3.75 -22.98 -14.44
N LYS A 289 -3.83 -21.82 -15.11
CA LYS A 289 -2.71 -20.89 -15.26
C LYS A 289 -2.20 -20.31 -13.93
N VAL A 290 -2.98 -20.43 -12.86
CA VAL A 290 -2.62 -19.95 -11.51
C VAL A 290 -1.61 -20.84 -10.78
N PHE A 291 -1.47 -22.09 -11.21
CA PHE A 291 -0.65 -23.14 -10.57
C PHE A 291 0.73 -23.32 -11.21
N ARG A 292 1.27 -22.29 -11.89
CA ARG A 292 2.59 -22.40 -12.55
C ARG A 292 3.63 -23.09 -11.67
#